data_AF-A0A7R9KPV4-F1
#
_entry.id   AF-A0A7R9KPV4-F1
#
_cell.length_a   1.000
_cell.length_b   1.000
_cell.length_c   1.000
_cell.angle_alpha   90.00
_cell.angle_beta   90.00
_cell.angle_gamma   90.00
#
_symmetry.space_group_name_H-M   'P 1'
#
loop_
_entity.id
_entity.type
_entity.pdbx_description
1 polymer ?
#
loop_
_entity_poly.entity_id
_entity_poly.type
_entity_poly.pdbx_seq_one_letter_code
_entity_poly.pdbx_strand_id
1 'polypeptide(L)'
;TITACNAVLQNPQGVYTLRNYGEAVNCTISIIFPESFRVLALNIGAQHRPNTDLIEPQLLEVETGLIRKCKERGLRDYVEILGGDGLDPHLMAVAEDFCGIDSIPTKHKFEVACGNTAVRLVSSGRHDNSVTIAFDLLLDIDSPTLLCPAMLETIALSC
;
A
#
# COMPACT_ATOMS: atom_id res chain seq x y z
N THR A 1 -2.98 11.79 -16.31
CA THR A 1 -2.28 10.60 -16.84
C THR A 1 -3.00 9.36 -16.33
N ILE A 2 -3.27 8.38 -17.20
CA ILE A 2 -3.81 7.08 -16.79
C ILE A 2 -2.61 6.26 -16.31
N THR A 3 -2.59 5.84 -15.03
CA THR A 3 -1.54 4.97 -14.47
C THR A 3 -1.96 3.52 -14.61
N ALA A 4 -0.99 2.61 -14.81
CA ALA A 4 -1.28 1.19 -14.93
C ALA A 4 -1.72 0.63 -13.57
N CYS A 5 -2.79 -0.18 -13.57
CA CYS A 5 -3.29 -0.84 -12.35
C CYS A 5 -2.33 -1.94 -11.87
N ASN A 6 -1.61 -2.61 -12.76
CA ASN A 6 -0.55 -3.56 -12.39
C ASN A 6 0.76 -3.20 -13.08
N ALA A 7 1.84 -3.05 -12.32
CA ALA A 7 3.14 -2.66 -12.87
C ALA A 7 4.31 -3.20 -12.04
N VAL A 8 5.45 -3.41 -12.71
CA VAL A 8 6.74 -3.66 -12.05
C VAL A 8 7.62 -2.44 -12.30
N LEU A 9 8.11 -1.83 -11.23
CA LEU A 9 8.98 -0.67 -11.27
C LEU A 9 10.42 -1.12 -11.02
N GLN A 10 11.32 -0.69 -11.89
CA GLN A 10 12.76 -1.00 -11.83
C GLN A 10 13.60 0.17 -11.33
N ASN A 11 12.96 1.29 -10.97
CA ASN A 11 13.63 2.42 -10.37
C ASN A 11 13.48 2.31 -8.85
N PRO A 12 14.56 2.57 -8.09
CA PRO A 12 14.54 2.45 -6.63
C PRO A 12 14.04 3.73 -5.94
N GLN A 13 13.44 4.66 -6.68
CA GLN A 13 12.85 5.88 -6.15
C GLN A 13 11.82 6.44 -7.14
N GLY A 14 10.79 7.09 -6.61
CA GLY A 14 9.80 7.76 -7.44
C GLY A 14 8.49 8.06 -6.73
N VAL A 15 7.51 8.49 -7.53
CA VAL A 15 6.14 8.72 -7.10
C VAL A 15 5.22 7.93 -8.03
N TYR A 16 4.29 7.19 -7.46
CA TYR A 16 3.33 6.39 -8.23
C TYR A 16 1.92 6.52 -7.65
N THR A 17 0.93 6.60 -8.53
CA THR A 17 -0.49 6.58 -8.17
C THR A 17 -1.12 5.28 -8.63
N LEU A 18 -1.56 4.45 -7.69
CA LEU A 18 -2.45 3.33 -7.96
C LEU A 18 -3.89 3.83 -7.94
N ARG A 19 -4.68 3.45 -8.94
CA ARG A 19 -6.10 3.77 -9.02
C ARG A 19 -6.87 2.67 -9.74
N ASN A 20 -8.00 2.25 -9.17
CA ASN A 20 -8.87 1.23 -9.78
C ASN A 20 -9.98 1.84 -10.67
N TYR A 21 -10.15 3.17 -10.67
CA TYR A 21 -11.21 3.87 -11.40
C TYR A 21 -12.64 3.39 -11.07
N GLY A 22 -12.81 2.83 -9.86
CA GLY A 22 -14.07 2.24 -9.42
C GLY A 22 -14.37 0.86 -9.99
N GLU A 23 -13.40 0.20 -10.62
CA GLU A 23 -13.54 -1.19 -11.05
C GLU A 23 -13.27 -2.15 -9.89
N ALA A 24 -13.93 -3.32 -9.90
CA ALA A 24 -13.72 -4.41 -8.93
C ALA A 24 -12.44 -5.19 -9.23
N VAL A 25 -11.30 -4.48 -9.23
CA VAL A 25 -9.98 -5.01 -9.55
C VAL A 25 -8.97 -4.64 -8.48
N ASN A 26 -8.08 -5.57 -8.16
CA ASN A 26 -6.93 -5.29 -7.32
C ASN A 26 -5.81 -4.72 -8.20
N CYS A 27 -5.20 -3.63 -7.74
CA CYS A 27 -4.10 -2.97 -8.43
C CYS A 27 -2.81 -3.14 -7.63
N THR A 28 -1.72 -3.52 -8.28
CA THR A 28 -0.44 -3.79 -7.61
C THR A 28 0.71 -3.11 -8.33
N ILE A 29 1.58 -2.45 -7.58
CA ILE A 29 2.94 -2.20 -8.05
C ILE A 29 3.92 -3.08 -7.29
N SER A 30 4.91 -3.61 -7.98
CA SER A 30 6.04 -4.33 -7.40
C SER A 30 7.32 -3.57 -7.69
N ILE A 31 8.19 -3.43 -6.70
CA ILE A 31 9.50 -2.76 -6.79
C ILE A 31 10.55 -3.78 -6.35
N ILE A 32 11.58 -3.95 -7.17
CA ILE A 32 12.61 -5.00 -6.99
C ILE A 32 13.77 -4.45 -6.14
N PHE A 33 13.43 -3.82 -5.02
CA PHE A 33 14.36 -3.19 -4.09
C PHE A 33 13.77 -3.15 -2.67
N PRO A 34 14.62 -3.07 -1.63
CA PRO A 34 14.20 -2.63 -0.31
C PRO A 34 13.89 -1.14 -0.33
N GLU A 35 12.72 -0.75 0.19
CA GLU A 35 12.16 0.58 -0.04
C GLU A 35 11.62 1.20 1.24
N SER A 36 11.74 2.53 1.32
CA SER A 36 11.00 3.36 2.26
C SER A 36 9.82 4.01 1.55
N PHE A 37 8.63 3.93 2.12
CA PHE A 37 7.40 4.45 1.54
C PHE A 37 6.84 5.61 2.34
N ARG A 38 6.22 6.56 1.64
CA ARG A 38 5.37 7.61 2.22
C ARG A 38 4.09 7.74 1.42
N VAL A 39 2.95 7.75 2.10
CA VAL A 39 1.67 8.03 1.46
C VAL A 39 1.56 9.54 1.28
N LEU A 40 1.39 9.99 0.03
CA LEU A 40 1.25 11.41 -0.31
C LEU A 40 -0.22 11.84 -0.35
N ALA A 41 -1.09 10.94 -0.81
CA ALA A 41 -2.53 11.15 -0.88
C ALA A 41 -3.26 9.80 -0.88
N LEU A 42 -4.44 9.75 -0.28
CA LEU A 42 -5.23 8.55 -0.05
C LEU A 42 -6.71 8.84 -0.25
N ASN A 43 -7.40 7.97 -0.96
CA ASN A 43 -8.85 7.93 -1.04
C ASN A 43 -9.24 6.46 -1.23
N ILE A 44 -9.54 5.77 -0.14
CA ILE A 44 -9.84 4.34 -0.13
C ILE A 44 -11.09 4.08 0.70
N GLY A 45 -12.10 3.45 0.10
CA GLY A 45 -13.33 3.02 0.79
C GLY A 45 -14.30 4.14 1.19
N ALA A 46 -14.08 5.38 0.74
CA ALA A 46 -14.81 6.53 1.26
C ALA A 46 -15.72 7.25 0.26
N GLN A 47 -15.51 7.08 -1.05
CA GLN A 47 -16.40 7.63 -2.08
C GLN A 47 -17.46 6.61 -2.46
N HIS A 48 -18.66 6.73 -1.90
CA HIS A 48 -19.78 5.85 -2.25
C HIS A 48 -20.26 6.13 -3.68
N ARG A 49 -20.29 5.13 -4.56
CA ARG A 49 -21.10 5.23 -5.78
C ARG A 49 -22.58 5.18 -5.38
N PRO A 50 -23.45 6.10 -5.84
CA PRO A 50 -24.83 6.23 -5.37
C PRO A 50 -25.79 5.13 -5.86
N ASN A 51 -25.31 3.96 -6.29
CA ASN A 51 -26.17 2.89 -6.78
C ASN A 51 -25.54 1.51 -6.48
N THR A 52 -25.94 0.90 -5.38
CA THR A 52 -26.26 -0.54 -5.24
C THR A 52 -26.60 -0.84 -3.79
N ASP A 53 -27.66 -1.61 -3.63
CA ASP A 53 -28.32 -1.99 -2.39
C ASP A 53 -27.39 -2.59 -1.33
N LEU A 54 -27.84 -2.45 -0.08
CA LEU A 54 -27.25 -2.85 1.21
C LEU A 54 -26.49 -1.73 1.90
N ILE A 55 -27.21 -1.05 2.80
CA ILE A 55 -26.70 -0.19 3.86
C ILE A 55 -25.73 -1.04 4.69
N GLU A 56 -24.44 -1.03 4.35
CA GLU A 56 -23.40 -1.36 5.31
C GLU A 56 -23.36 -0.23 6.34
N PRO A 57 -23.13 -0.55 7.63
CA PRO A 57 -23.36 0.38 8.71
C PRO A 57 -22.56 1.66 8.47
N GLN A 58 -23.27 2.76 8.62
CA GLN A 58 -22.84 4.16 8.55
C GLN A 58 -21.79 4.47 9.63
N LEU A 59 -20.65 3.79 9.59
CA LEU A 59 -19.58 3.92 10.58
C LEU A 59 -18.29 4.55 10.03
N LEU A 60 -18.32 5.05 8.80
CA LEU A 60 -17.44 6.15 8.43
C LEU A 60 -18.29 7.43 8.46
N GLU A 61 -18.45 8.01 9.66
CA GLU A 61 -18.15 9.45 9.73
C GLU A 61 -16.83 9.59 8.98
N VAL A 62 -16.75 10.49 7.99
CA VAL A 62 -15.59 10.62 7.10
C VAL A 62 -14.34 10.80 7.95
N GLU A 63 -13.72 9.69 8.37
CA GLU A 63 -12.52 9.66 9.17
C GLU A 63 -11.43 10.12 8.20
N THR A 64 -11.15 11.42 8.27
CA THR A 64 -10.06 12.02 7.52
C THR A 64 -8.75 11.56 8.12
N GLY A 65 -7.79 11.24 7.27
CA GLY A 65 -6.50 10.71 7.63
C GLY A 65 -6.28 9.27 7.15
N LEU A 66 -5.09 8.78 7.43
CA LEU A 66 -4.71 7.38 7.22
C LEU A 66 -5.14 6.54 8.43
N ILE A 67 -6.06 5.60 8.19
CA ILE A 67 -6.52 4.60 9.16
C ILE A 67 -5.73 3.32 8.92
N ARG A 68 -5.14 2.75 9.97
CA ARG A 68 -4.37 1.49 9.89
C ARG A 68 -5.23 0.28 10.25
N LYS A 69 -4.79 -0.90 9.81
CA LYS A 69 -5.39 -2.20 10.10
C LYS A 69 -6.83 -2.32 9.60
N CYS A 70 -7.09 -1.76 8.41
CA CYS A 70 -8.42 -1.75 7.80
C CYS A 70 -8.95 -3.15 7.50
N LYS A 71 -8.06 -4.08 7.15
CA LYS A 71 -8.40 -5.49 6.97
C LYS A 71 -8.88 -6.14 8.27
N GLU A 72 -8.19 -5.92 9.39
CA GLU A 72 -8.58 -6.42 10.72
C GLU A 72 -9.92 -5.80 11.18
N ARG A 73 -10.20 -4.56 10.76
CA ARG A 73 -11.48 -3.86 10.99
C ARG A 73 -12.62 -4.37 10.11
N GLY A 74 -12.38 -5.31 9.20
CA GLY A 74 -13.40 -5.88 8.31
C GLY A 74 -13.75 -4.99 7.11
N LEU A 75 -12.93 -3.98 6.79
CA LEU A 75 -13.13 -3.16 5.61
C LEU A 75 -12.74 -3.93 4.34
N ARG A 76 -13.50 -3.73 3.27
CA ARG A 76 -13.34 -4.46 1.99
C ARG A 76 -12.35 -3.79 1.04
N ASP A 77 -12.15 -2.49 1.22
CA ASP A 77 -11.28 -1.65 0.40
C ASP A 77 -10.15 -1.13 1.28
N TYR A 78 -8.92 -1.46 0.92
CA TYR A 78 -7.71 -1.10 1.67
C TYR A 78 -6.49 -1.20 0.75
N VAL A 79 -5.38 -0.66 1.22
CA VAL A 79 -4.06 -0.81 0.61
C VAL A 79 -3.19 -1.61 1.55
N GLU A 80 -2.40 -2.55 1.03
CA GLU A 80 -1.37 -3.26 1.76
C GLU A 80 0.01 -2.87 1.19
N ILE A 81 0.97 -2.65 2.08
CA ILE A 81 2.40 -2.64 1.76
C ILE A 81 2.94 -4.03 2.13
N LEU A 82 3.62 -4.66 1.18
CA LEU A 82 4.04 -6.05 1.24
C LEU A 82 5.56 -6.14 1.05
N GLY A 83 6.19 -7.14 1.65
CA GLY A 83 7.60 -7.46 1.45
C GLY A 83 7.86 -8.96 1.35
N GLY A 84 8.82 -9.33 0.52
CA GLY A 84 9.26 -10.71 0.36
C GLY A 84 10.40 -10.84 -0.65
N ASP A 85 10.81 -12.08 -0.93
CA ASP A 85 11.93 -12.35 -1.85
C ASP A 85 11.45 -12.72 -3.28
N GLY A 86 10.14 -12.96 -3.44
CA GLY A 86 9.49 -13.20 -4.74
C GLY A 86 8.73 -11.98 -5.25
N LEU A 87 8.08 -12.09 -6.41
CA LEU A 87 7.22 -11.03 -6.98
C LEU A 87 5.72 -11.33 -6.86
N ASP A 88 5.34 -12.51 -6.37
CA ASP A 88 3.94 -12.87 -6.14
C ASP A 88 3.43 -12.24 -4.83
N PRO A 89 2.54 -11.22 -4.88
CA PRO A 89 2.04 -10.53 -3.69
C PRO A 89 1.27 -11.43 -2.73
N HIS A 90 0.74 -12.58 -3.20
CA HIS A 90 0.02 -13.53 -2.36
C HIS A 90 0.94 -14.32 -1.41
N LEU A 91 2.23 -14.39 -1.74
CA LEU A 91 3.24 -15.10 -0.96
C LEU A 91 4.11 -14.14 -0.13
N MET A 92 3.88 -12.84 -0.22
CA MET A 92 4.60 -11.82 0.54
C MET A 92 4.01 -11.63 1.94
N ALA A 93 4.84 -11.17 2.87
CA ALA A 93 4.41 -10.74 4.19
C ALA A 93 3.81 -9.33 4.14
N VAL A 94 2.75 -9.09 4.92
CA VAL A 94 2.14 -7.76 5.07
C VAL A 94 2.95 -6.95 6.06
N ALA A 95 3.48 -5.81 5.62
CA ALA A 95 4.17 -4.85 6.48
C ALA A 95 3.17 -3.93 7.20
N GLU A 96 2.18 -3.43 6.46
CA GLU A 96 1.12 -2.56 6.98
C GLU A 96 -0.07 -2.61 6.02
N ASP A 97 -1.28 -2.41 6.55
CA ASP A 97 -2.47 -2.17 5.76
C ASP A 97 -3.24 -0.93 6.23
N PHE A 98 -3.80 -0.17 5.28
CA PHE A 98 -4.45 1.10 5.58
C PHE A 98 -5.54 1.50 4.58
N CYS A 99 -6.38 2.44 4.98
CA CYS A 99 -7.48 3.01 4.22
C CYS A 99 -7.82 4.42 4.75
N GLY A 100 -8.86 5.07 4.22
CA GLY A 100 -9.30 6.40 4.63
C GLY A 100 -9.17 7.46 3.52
N ILE A 101 -9.33 8.73 3.89
CA ILE A 101 -9.15 9.88 3.00
C ILE A 101 -8.13 10.84 3.59
N ASP A 102 -7.02 11.04 2.89
CA ASP A 102 -6.05 12.05 3.26
C ASP A 102 -5.50 12.76 2.02
N SER A 103 -5.35 14.08 2.10
CA SER A 103 -4.73 14.90 1.05
C SER A 103 -3.37 15.46 1.49
N ILE A 104 -2.96 15.16 2.71
CA ILE A 104 -1.71 15.60 3.31
C ILE A 104 -0.75 14.41 3.36
N PRO A 105 0.51 14.57 2.90
CA PRO A 105 1.50 13.52 3.01
C PRO A 105 1.70 13.07 4.45
N THR A 106 1.78 11.75 4.66
CA THR A 106 1.98 11.18 5.98
C THR A 106 3.34 11.55 6.54
N LYS A 107 3.41 11.82 7.84
CA LYS A 107 4.68 12.04 8.55
C LYS A 107 5.46 10.74 8.73
N HIS A 108 4.73 9.63 8.86
CA HIS A 108 5.31 8.31 9.04
C HIS A 108 5.81 7.75 7.71
N LYS A 109 7.00 7.13 7.76
CA LYS A 109 7.56 6.32 6.69
C LYS A 109 7.34 4.84 7.02
N PHE A 110 7.05 4.04 6.01
CA PHE A 110 7.01 2.59 6.12
C PHE A 110 8.29 2.03 5.51
N GLU A 111 9.11 1.36 6.32
CA GLU A 111 10.40 0.83 5.89
C GLU A 111 10.30 -0.68 5.69
N VAL A 112 10.46 -1.13 4.46
CA VAL A 112 10.36 -2.55 4.11
C VAL A 112 11.72 -3.05 3.63
N ALA A 113 12.45 -3.66 4.56
CA ALA A 113 13.75 -4.26 4.32
C ALA A 113 13.57 -5.70 3.82
N CYS A 114 13.18 -5.82 2.55
CA CYS A 114 13.00 -7.08 1.83
C CYS A 114 13.60 -6.98 0.43
N GLY A 115 13.93 -8.10 -0.21
CA GLY A 115 14.48 -8.09 -1.57
C GLY A 115 13.54 -7.45 -2.60
N ASN A 116 12.24 -7.68 -2.43
CA ASN A 116 11.17 -7.05 -3.19
C ASN A 116 10.11 -6.47 -2.27
N THR A 117 9.47 -5.42 -2.75
CA THR A 117 8.34 -4.77 -2.09
C THR A 117 7.17 -4.66 -3.06
N ALA A 118 5.95 -4.66 -2.54
CA ALA A 118 4.77 -4.39 -3.34
C ALA A 118 3.78 -3.52 -2.60
N VAL A 119 3.06 -2.67 -3.34
CA VAL A 119 1.91 -1.95 -2.84
C VAL A 119 0.68 -2.43 -3.58
N ARG A 120 -0.27 -2.98 -2.84
CA ARG A 120 -1.47 -3.64 -3.37
C ARG A 120 -2.72 -2.92 -2.89
N LEU A 121 -3.45 -2.33 -3.81
CA LEU A 121 -4.79 -1.80 -3.61
C LEU A 121 -5.78 -2.95 -3.78
N VAL A 122 -6.51 -3.25 -2.72
CA VAL A 122 -7.61 -4.23 -2.69
C VAL A 122 -8.94 -3.49 -2.82
N SER A 123 -9.80 -3.92 -3.73
CA SER A 123 -11.07 -3.24 -3.97
C SER A 123 -12.26 -4.17 -4.17
N SER A 124 -13.38 -3.77 -3.58
CA SER A 124 -14.72 -4.31 -3.83
C SER A 124 -15.39 -3.78 -5.11
N GLY A 125 -14.83 -2.75 -5.76
CA GLY A 125 -15.43 -2.07 -6.92
C GLY A 125 -16.56 -1.07 -6.58
N ARG A 126 -16.82 -0.83 -5.30
CA ARG A 126 -17.85 0.13 -4.86
C ARG A 126 -17.37 1.58 -4.81
N HIS A 127 -16.05 1.76 -4.77
CA HIS A 127 -15.38 3.04 -4.57
C HIS A 127 -14.33 3.26 -5.65
N ASP A 128 -14.19 4.51 -6.10
CA ASP A 128 -13.04 4.95 -6.89
C ASP A 128 -11.86 5.16 -5.93
N ASN A 129 -11.08 4.09 -5.79
CA ASN A 129 -9.97 3.99 -4.88
C ASN A 129 -8.70 4.49 -5.55
N SER A 130 -7.97 5.35 -4.85
CA SER A 130 -6.66 5.80 -5.28
C SER A 130 -5.72 6.00 -4.12
N VAL A 131 -4.46 5.66 -4.32
CA VAL A 131 -3.37 5.98 -3.40
C VAL A 131 -2.19 6.50 -4.20
N THR A 132 -1.60 7.60 -3.75
CA THR A 132 -0.33 8.12 -4.27
C THR A 132 0.74 7.91 -3.23
N ILE A 133 1.82 7.24 -3.61
CA ILE A 133 2.96 6.98 -2.75
C ILE A 133 4.23 7.61 -3.33
N ALA A 134 5.10 8.06 -2.45
CA ALA A 134 6.52 8.23 -2.75
C ALA A 134 7.27 7.01 -2.20
N PHE A 135 8.27 6.57 -2.93
CA PHE A 135 9.19 5.53 -2.51
C PHE A 135 10.63 5.94 -2.81
N ASP A 136 11.56 5.44 -2.01
CA ASP A 136 12.99 5.71 -2.12
C ASP A 136 13.78 4.55 -1.48
N LEU A 137 14.95 4.27 -2.06
CA LEU A 137 15.80 3.16 -1.71
C LEU A 137 16.09 3.19 -0.22
N LEU A 138 15.91 2.05 0.44
CA LEU A 138 16.20 1.91 1.86
C LEU A 138 17.71 1.76 2.06
N LEU A 139 18.39 2.87 2.38
CA LEU A 139 19.83 2.90 2.62
C LEU A 139 20.19 2.62 4.09
N ASP A 140 19.41 3.18 5.01
CA ASP A 140 19.59 3.04 6.45
C ASP A 140 18.35 2.40 7.06
N ILE A 141 18.54 1.38 7.90
CA ILE A 141 17.47 0.65 8.57
C ILE A 141 17.51 1.01 10.05
N ASP A 142 16.69 1.97 10.46
CA ASP A 142 16.60 2.39 11.87
C ASP A 142 15.52 1.59 12.60
N SER A 143 14.29 1.61 12.06
CA SER A 143 13.13 0.97 12.68
C SER A 143 12.25 0.37 11.59
N PRO A 144 12.64 -0.80 11.03
CA PRO A 144 11.95 -1.38 9.89
C PRO A 144 10.51 -1.73 10.28
N THR A 145 9.58 -1.35 9.41
CA THR A 145 8.18 -1.80 9.52
C THR A 145 8.11 -3.31 9.25
N LEU A 146 8.91 -3.79 8.29
CA LEU A 146 9.07 -5.21 8.01
C LEU A 146 10.53 -5.48 7.63
N LEU A 147 11.10 -6.55 8.20
CA LEU A 147 12.42 -7.07 7.88
C LEU A 147 12.28 -8.53 7.44
N CYS A 148 12.64 -8.82 6.19
CA CYS A 148 12.61 -10.19 5.67
C CYS A 148 13.86 -10.98 6.09
N PRO A 149 13.76 -12.31 6.27
CA PRO A 149 14.89 -13.15 6.71
C PRO A 149 16.14 -13.04 5.83
N ALA A 150 15.98 -12.97 4.50
CA ALA A 150 17.11 -12.85 3.58
C ALA A 150 17.94 -11.57 3.79
N MET A 151 17.28 -10.47 4.16
CA MET A 151 17.96 -9.21 4.48
C MET A 151 18.67 -9.27 5.83
N LEU A 152 18.11 -10.00 6.80
CA LEU A 152 18.75 -10.22 8.10
C LEU A 152 20.07 -10.99 7.96
N GLU A 153 20.10 -12.03 7.14
CA GLU A 153 21.33 -12.79 6.85
C GLU A 153 22.41 -11.92 6.19
N THR A 154 22.00 -11.04 5.28
CA THR A 154 22.92 -10.12 4.59
C THR A 154 23.57 -9.13 5.58
N ILE A 155 22.78 -8.55 6.48
CA ILE A 155 23.28 -7.64 7.52
C ILE A 155 24.23 -8.37 8.48
N ALA A 156 23.86 -9.58 8.90
CA ALA A 156 24.68 -10.38 9.82
C ALA A 156 26.03 -10.80 9.23
N LEU A 157 26.11 -10.98 7.91
CA LEU A 157 27.36 -11.30 7.20
C LEU A 157 28.26 -10.07 6.96
N SER A 158 27.72 -8.85 7.10
CA SER A 158 28.45 -7.59 6.93
C SER A 158 29.01 -6.97 8.22
N CYS A 159 28.72 -7.57 9.38
CA CYS A 159 29.25 -7.21 10.71
C CYS A 159 30.37 -8.17 11.13
#